data_AF-A0A7C7Q055-F1
#
_entry.id   AF-A0A7C7Q055-F1
#
_cell.length_a   1.000
_cell.length_b   1.000
_cell.length_c   1.000
_cell.angle_alpha   90.00
_cell.angle_beta   90.00
_cell.angle_gamma   90.00
#
_symmetry.space_group_name_H-M   'P 1'
#
loop_
_entity.id
_entity.type
_entity.pdbx_description
1 polymer ?
#
loop_
_entity_poly.entity_id
_entity_poly.type
_entity_poly.pdbx_seq_one_letter_code
_entity_poly.pdbx_strand_id
1 'polypeptide(L)'
;MHKSIPIWRDATALMLDIEQVVRHFPRYHKYTLGSEMRQQVMRMCRLINRAFNHPSQQTEDKRIVVQQLVMAVDDLKLQIQLAKELQVFRNFAEFERLSVLAVQIGKQSGGWLRRV
;
A
#
# COMPACT_ATOMS: atom_id res chain seq x y z
N MET A 1 4.72 -17.64 5.70
CA MET A 1 4.42 -16.30 5.13
C MET A 1 3.91 -16.50 3.72
N HIS A 2 2.75 -15.94 3.37
CA HIS A 2 1.96 -16.23 2.16
C HIS A 2 2.61 -15.80 0.82
N LYS A 3 3.81 -16.28 0.50
CA LYS A 3 4.58 -15.94 -0.70
C LYS A 3 3.87 -16.30 -2.01
N SER A 4 2.91 -17.23 -1.98
CA SER A 4 2.12 -17.66 -3.14
C SER A 4 0.98 -16.71 -3.52
N ILE A 5 0.72 -15.66 -2.73
CA ILE A 5 -0.39 -14.73 -2.96
C ILE A 5 0.14 -13.46 -3.64
N PRO A 6 -0.33 -13.14 -4.87
CA PRO A 6 0.14 -11.97 -5.62
C PRO A 6 0.04 -10.65 -4.85
N ILE A 7 -1.10 -10.39 -4.19
CA ILE A 7 -1.32 -9.10 -3.50
C ILE A 7 -0.39 -8.91 -2.30
N TRP A 8 -0.05 -10.01 -1.60
CA TRP A 8 0.89 -9.98 -0.50
C TRP A 8 2.31 -9.68 -1.00
N ARG A 9 2.75 -10.39 -2.04
CA ARG A 9 4.06 -10.18 -2.68
C ARG A 9 4.21 -8.72 -3.10
N ASP A 10 3.23 -8.19 -3.84
CA ASP A 10 3.29 -6.85 -4.39
C ASP A 10 3.24 -5.78 -3.28
N ALA A 11 2.44 -5.98 -2.23
CA ALA A 11 2.40 -5.08 -1.07
C ALA A 11 3.73 -5.07 -0.29
N THR A 12 4.37 -6.22 -0.12
CA THR A 12 5.69 -6.28 0.53
C THR A 12 6.79 -5.64 -0.30
N ALA A 13 6.72 -5.76 -1.64
CA ALA A 13 7.62 -5.05 -2.53
C ALA A 13 7.42 -3.53 -2.43
N LEU A 14 6.16 -3.06 -2.42
CA LEU A 14 5.83 -1.64 -2.26
C LEU A 14 6.33 -1.09 -0.91
N MET A 15 6.20 -1.86 0.16
CA MET A 15 6.70 -1.48 1.49
C MET A 15 8.22 -1.26 1.48
N LEU A 16 8.97 -2.15 0.83
CA LEU A 16 10.42 -2.01 0.70
C LEU A 16 10.82 -0.81 -0.16
N ASP A 17 10.12 -0.59 -1.27
CA ASP A 17 10.38 0.55 -2.16
C ASP A 17 10.09 1.89 -1.47
N ILE A 18 9.01 1.97 -0.68
CA ILE A 18 8.70 3.17 0.12
C ILE A 18 9.83 3.45 1.12
N GLU A 19 10.34 2.45 1.83
CA GLU A 19 11.45 2.66 2.77
C GLU A 19 12.71 3.19 2.08
N GLN A 20 13.05 2.64 0.91
CA GLN A 20 14.19 3.08 0.13
C GLN A 20 14.03 4.52 -0.36
N VAL A 21 12.85 4.87 -0.87
CA VAL A 21 12.57 6.20 -1.41
C VAL A 21 12.51 7.25 -0.29
N VAL A 22 11.79 6.98 0.80
CA VAL A 22 11.65 7.94 1.91
C VAL A 22 12.98 8.19 2.61
N ARG A 23 13.94 7.24 2.58
CA ARG A 23 15.32 7.48 3.05
C ARG A 23 15.97 8.68 2.37
N HIS A 24 15.58 9.03 1.14
CA HIS A 24 16.15 10.13 0.38
C HIS A 24 15.34 11.42 0.44
N PHE A 25 14.16 11.43 1.07
CA PHE A 25 13.37 12.66 1.21
C PHE A 25 14.14 13.74 1.98
N PRO A 26 13.95 15.02 1.61
CA PRO A 26 14.38 16.16 2.42
C PRO A 26 13.86 16.05 3.84
N ARG A 27 14.65 16.51 4.83
CA ARG A 27 14.34 16.36 6.26
C ARG A 27 12.92 16.82 6.62
N TYR A 28 12.49 17.94 6.02
CA TYR A 28 11.18 18.55 6.22
C TYR A 28 10.01 17.60 5.87
N HIS A 29 10.12 16.83 4.79
CA HIS A 29 9.08 15.89 4.34
C HIS A 29 9.28 14.46 4.84
N LYS A 30 10.52 14.09 5.17
CA LYS A 30 10.89 12.73 5.60
C LYS A 30 10.17 12.28 6.86
N TYR A 31 10.05 13.19 7.84
CA TYR A 31 9.46 12.87 9.15
C TYR A 31 7.96 13.14 9.23
N THR A 32 7.39 13.81 8.23
CA THR A 32 5.96 14.06 8.08
C THR A 32 5.37 13.05 7.08
N LEU A 33 5.26 13.44 5.80
CA LEU A 33 4.73 12.59 4.72
C LEU A 33 5.45 11.23 4.63
N GLY A 34 6.77 11.22 4.80
CA GLY A 34 7.54 9.99 4.79
C GLY A 34 7.16 9.02 5.91
N SER A 35 6.82 9.51 7.09
CA SER A 35 6.32 8.68 8.20
C SER A 35 4.91 8.18 7.94
N GLU A 36 4.04 9.03 7.40
CA GLU A 36 2.67 8.68 7.05
C GLU A 36 2.62 7.59 5.97
N MET A 37 3.43 7.69 4.92
CA MET A 37 3.54 6.67 3.87
C MET A 37 3.96 5.31 4.42
N ARG A 38 4.94 5.28 5.33
CA ARG A 38 5.39 4.04 6.00
C ARG A 38 4.29 3.41 6.84
N GLN A 39 3.60 4.23 7.63
CA GLN A 39 2.49 3.77 8.46
C GLN A 39 1.35 3.23 7.60
N GLN A 40 1.07 3.89 6.48
CA GLN A 40 0.00 3.52 5.57
C GLN A 40 0.30 2.20 4.84
N VAL A 41 1.49 2.02 4.28
CA VAL A 41 1.85 0.74 3.63
C VAL A 41 1.91 -0.42 4.63
N MET A 42 2.35 -0.15 5.87
CA MET A 42 2.30 -1.14 6.94
C MET A 42 0.85 -1.49 7.33
N ARG A 43 -0.06 -0.50 7.35
CA ARG A 43 -1.49 -0.74 7.56
C ARG A 43 -2.07 -1.62 6.45
N MET A 44 -1.74 -1.36 5.19
CA MET A 44 -2.14 -2.22 4.06
C MET A 44 -1.68 -3.67 4.27
N CYS A 45 -0.41 -3.88 4.61
CA CYS A 45 0.11 -5.23 4.88
C CYS A 45 -0.65 -5.90 6.02
N ARG A 46 -0.92 -5.20 7.14
CA ARG A 46 -1.72 -5.76 8.24
C ARG A 46 -3.14 -6.14 7.82
N LEU A 47 -3.80 -5.32 7.00
CA LEU A 47 -5.15 -5.61 6.49
C LEU A 47 -5.16 -6.83 5.57
N ILE A 48 -4.18 -6.96 4.67
CA ILE A 48 -4.01 -8.15 3.82
C ILE A 48 -3.85 -9.40 4.70
N ASN A 49 -2.97 -9.36 5.70
CA ASN A 49 -2.75 -10.49 6.60
C ASN A 49 -4.02 -10.84 7.40
N ARG A 50 -4.76 -9.84 7.89
CA ARG A 50 -6.04 -10.07 8.60
C ARG A 50 -7.09 -10.71 7.70
N ALA A 51 -7.25 -10.22 6.47
CA ALA A 51 -8.20 -10.75 5.51
C ALA A 51 -7.89 -12.20 5.10
N PHE A 52 -6.62 -12.61 5.10
CA PHE A 52 -6.25 -14.01 4.84
C PHE A 52 -6.44 -14.95 6.02
N ASN A 53 -6.25 -14.45 7.26
CA ASN A 53 -6.39 -15.26 8.47
C ASN A 53 -7.84 -15.29 9.00
N HIS A 54 -8.79 -14.66 8.31
CA HIS A 54 -10.18 -14.61 8.75
C HIS A 54 -10.87 -15.98 8.58
N PRO A 55 -11.58 -16.51 9.60
CA PRO A 55 -12.33 -17.76 9.49
C PRO A 55 -13.41 -17.68 8.40
N SER A 56 -13.56 -18.76 7.63
CA SER A 56 -14.44 -18.87 6.45
C SER A 56 -15.92 -18.62 6.74
N GLN A 57 -16.36 -18.71 8.00
CA GLN A 57 -17.75 -18.53 8.42
C GLN A 57 -18.13 -17.07 8.70
N GLN A 58 -17.15 -16.15 8.71
CA GLN A 58 -17.35 -14.72 9.00
C GLN A 58 -17.10 -13.87 7.73
N THR A 59 -17.94 -14.09 6.71
CA THR A 59 -17.79 -13.43 5.40
C THR A 59 -17.98 -11.91 5.48
N GLU A 60 -18.90 -11.43 6.32
CA GLU A 60 -19.17 -10.00 6.48
C GLU A 60 -17.96 -9.25 7.05
N ASP A 61 -17.35 -9.79 8.11
CA ASP A 61 -16.15 -9.20 8.71
C ASP A 61 -14.96 -9.19 7.73
N LYS A 62 -14.79 -10.27 6.96
CA LYS A 62 -13.76 -10.34 5.91
C LYS A 62 -14.00 -9.27 4.84
N ARG A 63 -15.24 -9.07 4.41
CA ARG A 63 -15.61 -8.04 3.44
C ARG A 63 -15.26 -6.65 3.94
N ILE A 64 -15.56 -6.34 5.21
CA ILE A 64 -15.20 -5.08 5.85
C ILE A 64 -13.68 -4.86 5.85
N VAL A 65 -12.90 -5.89 6.22
CA VAL A 65 -11.42 -5.79 6.21
C VAL A 65 -10.88 -5.56 4.80
N VAL A 66 -11.43 -6.22 3.78
CA VAL A 66 -11.01 -6.02 2.39
C VAL A 66 -11.44 -4.64 1.88
N GLN A 67 -12.59 -4.12 2.30
CA GLN A 67 -13.01 -2.74 1.98
C GLN A 67 -12.05 -1.72 2.60
N GLN A 68 -11.65 -1.92 3.87
CA GLN A 68 -10.62 -1.10 4.52
C GLN A 68 -9.28 -1.17 3.78
N LEU A 69 -8.93 -2.33 3.21
CA LEU A 69 -7.73 -2.48 2.39
C LEU A 69 -7.82 -1.65 1.10
N VAL A 70 -8.97 -1.64 0.42
CA VAL A 70 -9.18 -0.81 -0.78
C VAL A 70 -8.99 0.67 -0.43
N MET A 71 -9.63 1.15 0.63
CA MET A 71 -9.48 2.54 1.09
C MET A 71 -8.02 2.85 1.45
N ALA A 72 -7.34 1.94 2.16
CA ALA A 72 -5.96 2.15 2.56
C ALA A 72 -5.00 2.24 1.35
N VAL A 73 -5.29 1.53 0.26
CA VAL A 73 -4.54 1.63 -0.99
C VAL A 73 -4.78 2.98 -1.66
N ASP A 74 -6.01 3.49 -1.65
CA ASP A 74 -6.33 4.79 -2.25
C ASP A 74 -5.69 5.95 -1.49
N ASP A 75 -5.71 5.91 -0.15
CA ASP A 75 -4.96 6.84 0.71
C ASP A 75 -3.47 6.86 0.35
N LEU A 76 -2.85 5.69 0.14
CA LEU A 76 -1.44 5.60 -0.23
C LEU A 76 -1.16 6.21 -1.60
N LYS A 77 -2.06 6.03 -2.58
CA LYS A 77 -1.94 6.68 -3.90
C LYS A 77 -1.98 8.19 -3.78
N LEU A 78 -2.85 8.73 -2.92
CA LEU A 78 -2.91 10.17 -2.65
C LEU A 78 -1.58 10.68 -2.07
N GLN A 79 -1.00 9.95 -1.11
CA GLN A 79 0.31 10.29 -0.54
C GLN A 79 1.44 10.23 -1.57
N ILE A 80 1.44 9.23 -2.44
CA ILE A 80 2.42 9.12 -3.55
C ILE A 80 2.28 10.31 -4.51
N GLN A 81 1.05 10.72 -4.84
CA GLN A 81 0.82 11.89 -5.69
C GLN A 81 1.30 13.16 -4.99
N LEU A 82 1.00 13.35 -3.70
CA LEU A 82 1.49 14.50 -2.94
C LEU A 82 3.03 14.54 -2.91
N ALA A 83 3.70 13.41 -2.70
CA ALA A 83 5.16 13.33 -2.77
C ALA A 83 5.71 13.77 -4.15
N LYS A 84 4.96 13.50 -5.22
CA LYS A 84 5.33 13.93 -6.57
C LYS A 84 5.19 15.45 -6.71
N GLU A 85 4.07 16.01 -6.28
CA GLU A 85 3.84 17.47 -6.33
C GLU A 85 4.87 18.23 -5.49
N LEU A 86 5.28 17.67 -4.35
CA LEU A 86 6.34 18.23 -3.51
C LEU A 86 7.76 18.02 -4.08
N GLN A 87 7.91 17.31 -5.20
CA GLN A 87 9.19 17.02 -5.85
C GLN A 87 10.21 16.35 -4.91
N VAL A 88 9.74 15.48 -4.00
CA VAL A 88 10.63 14.85 -2.99
C VAL A 88 11.29 13.56 -3.46
N PHE A 89 10.86 13.02 -4.61
CA PHE A 89 11.51 11.89 -5.26
C PHE A 89 12.85 12.31 -5.88
N ARG A 90 13.83 11.40 -5.91
CA ARG A 90 15.13 11.70 -6.54
C ARG A 90 15.04 11.81 -8.05
N ASN A 91 14.12 11.06 -8.65
CA ASN A 91 13.87 11.06 -10.08
C ASN A 91 12.46 10.53 -10.36
N PHE A 92 12.00 10.73 -11.59
CA PHE A 92 10.67 10.29 -12.03
C PHE A 92 10.47 8.77 -11.93
N ALA A 93 11.54 7.98 -12.12
CA ALA A 93 11.45 6.52 -12.07
C ALA A 93 11.09 5.98 -10.67
N GLU A 94 11.47 6.67 -9.59
CA GLU A 94 11.02 6.32 -8.23
C GLU A 94 9.52 6.52 -8.07
N PHE A 95 9.00 7.66 -8.52
CA PHE A 95 7.57 7.95 -8.51
C PHE A 95 6.78 6.95 -9.37
N GLU A 96 7.25 6.69 -10.59
CA GLU A 96 6.60 5.78 -11.53
C GLU A 96 6.50 4.36 -10.95
N ARG A 97 7.60 3.82 -10.41
CA ARG A 97 7.62 2.49 -9.80
C ARG A 97 6.61 2.36 -8.66
N LEU A 98 6.60 3.32 -7.72
CA LEU A 98 5.63 3.30 -6.62
C LEU A 98 4.18 3.41 -7.12
N SER A 99 3.93 4.29 -8.09
CA SER A 99 2.60 4.54 -8.63
C SER A 99 2.04 3.32 -9.37
N VAL A 100 2.85 2.70 -10.25
CA VAL A 100 2.48 1.49 -10.99
C VAL A 100 2.12 0.37 -10.02
N LEU A 101 2.97 0.15 -9.01
CA LEU A 101 2.75 -0.92 -8.04
C LEU A 101 1.53 -0.66 -7.15
N ALA A 102 1.30 0.58 -6.71
CA ALA A 102 0.11 0.97 -5.96
C ALA A 102 -1.19 0.78 -6.78
N VAL A 103 -1.18 1.12 -8.08
CA VAL A 103 -2.31 0.86 -8.99
C VAL A 103 -2.54 -0.64 -9.17
N GLN A 104 -1.49 -1.42 -9.32
CA GLN A 104 -1.57 -2.88 -9.44
C GLN A 104 -2.17 -3.51 -8.18
N ILE A 105 -1.76 -3.09 -6.99
CA ILE A 105 -2.35 -3.55 -5.72
C ILE A 105 -3.82 -3.12 -5.63
N GLY A 106 -4.18 -1.91 -6.07
CA GLY A 106 -5.57 -1.45 -6.12
C GLY A 106 -6.47 -2.31 -7.00
N LYS A 107 -5.98 -2.76 -8.16
CA LYS A 107 -6.70 -3.71 -9.01
C LYS A 107 -6.90 -5.05 -8.31
N GLN A 108 -5.90 -5.52 -7.57
CA GLN A 108 -5.97 -6.78 -6.82
C GLN A 108 -6.92 -6.71 -5.62
N SER A 109 -6.86 -5.64 -4.83
CA SER A 109 -7.75 -5.46 -3.67
C SER A 109 -9.20 -5.27 -4.11
N GLY A 110 -9.47 -4.50 -5.17
CA GLY A 110 -10.81 -4.37 -5.73
C GLY A 110 -11.33 -5.68 -6.36
N GLY A 111 -10.45 -6.44 -7.02
CA GLY A 111 -10.76 -7.79 -7.51
C GLY A 111 -11.10 -8.75 -6.37
N TRP A 112 -10.40 -8.64 -5.24
CA TRP A 112 -10.67 -9.43 -4.04
C TRP A 112 -12.00 -9.04 -3.40
N LEU A 113 -12.29 -7.74 -3.27
CA LEU A 113 -13.56 -7.25 -2.70
C LEU A 113 -14.79 -7.75 -3.47
N ARG A 114 -14.69 -7.90 -4.80
CA ARG A 114 -15.79 -8.45 -5.62
C ARG A 114 -16.01 -9.95 -5.44
N ARG A 115 -15.03 -10.66 -4.88
CA ARG A 115 -15.06 -12.13 -4.68
C ARG A 115 -15.38 -12.55 -3.25
N VAL A 116 -15.34 -11.61 -2.30
CA VAL A 116 -15.71 -11.82 -0.87
C VAL A 116 -17.14 -11.37 -0.67
#